data_AF-A0A955TY05-F1
#
_entry.id   AF-A0A955TY05-F1
#
_cell.length_a   1.000
_cell.length_b   1.000
_cell.length_c   1.000
_cell.angle_alpha   90.00
_cell.angle_beta   90.00
_cell.angle_gamma   90.00
#
_symmetry.space_group_name_H-M   'P 1'
#
loop_
_entity.id
_entity.type
_entity.pdbx_description
1 polymer ?
#
loop_
_entity_poly.entity_id
_entity_poly.type
_entity_poly.pdbx_seq_one_letter_code
_entity_poly.pdbx_strand_id
1 'polypeptide(L)'
;MPETQPTSSGWIRGIAVALLLTGTLLFFYRYFSPKPDWETIRTSAVEQYNLGNLDEAERLLVSALKVAGYFSEKDARLHQSLRDLIEFYTLQSKFSEAEPVILRLIALDEKLLGPDHPNVAASLNNLAENYRVRGEVEKANTAYQKSLAIMEKKFGTEHELVAHIKEGYHRFLREAGKPLPGAPPPGADSTPGTGNTP
;
A
#
# COMPACT_ATOMS: atom_id res chain seq x y z
N MET A 1 52.80 -32.18 -57.42
CA MET A 1 52.13 -32.15 -56.10
C MET A 1 50.98 -31.17 -56.20
N PRO A 2 49.70 -31.55 -56.05
CA PRO A 2 48.62 -30.56 -56.04
C PRO A 2 48.35 -30.09 -54.60
N GLU A 3 48.34 -28.77 -54.45
CA GLU A 3 48.04 -28.02 -53.24
C GLU A 3 46.52 -27.94 -53.05
N THR A 4 45.99 -28.52 -51.98
CA THR A 4 44.54 -28.52 -51.69
C THR A 4 44.14 -27.21 -51.02
N GLN A 5 43.38 -26.37 -51.72
CA GLN A 5 42.77 -25.15 -51.17
C GLN A 5 41.70 -25.51 -50.11
N PRO A 6 41.69 -24.89 -48.92
CA PRO A 6 40.72 -25.21 -47.87
C PRO A 6 39.33 -24.65 -48.22
N THR A 7 38.32 -25.51 -48.19
CA THR A 7 36.92 -25.17 -48.53
C THR A 7 36.28 -24.26 -47.46
N SER A 8 35.73 -23.13 -47.88
CA SER A 8 35.10 -22.07 -47.08
C SER A 8 33.84 -22.49 -46.28
N SER A 9 33.37 -23.72 -46.46
CA SER A 9 32.13 -24.24 -45.85
C SER A 9 32.27 -24.64 -44.37
N GLY A 10 33.49 -24.87 -43.88
CA GLY A 10 33.73 -25.32 -42.50
C GLY A 10 33.48 -24.23 -41.45
N TRP A 11 33.91 -23.00 -41.72
CA TRP A 11 33.82 -21.88 -40.79
C TRP A 11 32.38 -21.38 -40.62
N ILE A 12 31.61 -21.34 -41.71
CA ILE A 12 30.20 -20.92 -41.69
C ILE A 12 29.34 -21.90 -40.87
N ARG A 13 29.61 -23.21 -40.97
CA ARG A 13 28.95 -24.24 -40.15
C ARG A 13 29.31 -24.12 -38.67
N GLY A 14 30.57 -23.78 -38.34
CA GLY A 14 31.00 -23.54 -36.96
C GLY A 14 30.30 -22.35 -36.31
N ILE A 15 30.13 -21.23 -37.04
CA ILE A 15 29.43 -20.03 -36.55
C ILE A 15 27.94 -20.30 -36.30
N ALA A 16 27.27 -21.03 -37.19
CA ALA A 16 25.86 -21.38 -37.03
C ALA A 16 25.59 -22.26 -35.80
N VAL A 17 26.48 -23.24 -35.51
CA VAL A 17 26.37 -24.08 -34.31
C VAL A 17 26.64 -23.28 -33.04
N ALA A 18 27.62 -22.37 -33.04
CA ALA A 18 27.91 -21.52 -31.90
C ALA A 18 26.75 -20.57 -31.56
N LEU A 19 26.08 -19.99 -32.56
CA LEU A 19 24.92 -19.11 -32.36
C LEU A 19 23.67 -19.88 -31.86
N LEU A 20 23.47 -21.13 -32.29
CA LEU A 20 22.40 -21.98 -31.77
C LEU A 20 22.67 -22.37 -30.31
N LEU A 21 23.91 -22.68 -29.94
CA LEU A 21 24.26 -23.02 -28.56
C LEU A 21 24.19 -21.80 -27.63
N THR A 22 24.61 -20.61 -28.05
CA THR A 22 24.46 -19.38 -27.25
C THR A 22 22.99 -18.96 -27.13
N GLY A 23 22.20 -19.07 -28.20
CA GLY A 23 20.76 -18.84 -28.15
C GLY A 23 20.03 -19.83 -27.24
N THR A 24 20.41 -21.11 -27.28
CA THR A 24 19.85 -22.15 -26.39
C THR A 24 20.28 -21.93 -24.95
N LEU A 25 21.54 -21.58 -24.70
CA LEU A 25 22.04 -21.28 -23.36
C LEU A 25 21.40 -20.02 -22.78
N LEU A 26 21.20 -18.96 -23.57
CA LEU A 26 20.47 -17.75 -23.15
C LEU A 26 18.98 -18.05 -22.92
N PHE A 27 18.36 -18.89 -23.74
CA PHE A 27 17.00 -19.37 -23.52
C PHE A 27 16.89 -20.16 -22.21
N PHE A 28 17.81 -21.10 -21.97
CA PHE A 28 17.89 -21.83 -20.71
C PHE A 28 18.18 -20.90 -19.53
N TYR A 29 19.10 -19.95 -19.65
CA TYR A 29 19.41 -19.00 -18.59
C TYR A 29 18.19 -18.12 -18.28
N ARG A 30 17.46 -17.65 -19.30
CA ARG A 30 16.23 -16.86 -19.13
C ARG A 30 15.08 -17.67 -18.53
N TYR A 31 14.99 -18.97 -18.84
CA TYR A 31 13.86 -19.84 -18.50
C TYR A 31 14.08 -20.62 -17.19
N PHE A 32 15.33 -20.96 -16.88
CA PHE A 32 15.75 -21.71 -15.68
C PHE A 32 16.48 -20.86 -14.64
N SER A 33 16.74 -19.56 -14.87
CA SER A 33 17.14 -18.69 -13.76
C SER A 33 15.98 -18.65 -12.75
N PRO A 34 16.23 -18.96 -11.47
CA PRO A 34 15.21 -18.80 -10.45
C PRO A 34 14.79 -17.33 -10.46
N LYS A 35 13.48 -17.07 -10.61
CA LYS A 35 12.98 -15.71 -10.39
C LYS A 35 13.39 -15.31 -8.97
N PRO A 36 13.86 -14.06 -8.76
CA PRO A 36 14.19 -13.61 -7.43
C PRO A 36 12.96 -13.85 -6.55
N ASP A 37 13.20 -14.48 -5.40
CA ASP A 37 12.14 -14.69 -4.44
C ASP A 37 11.60 -13.34 -3.95
N TRP A 38 10.44 -13.39 -3.30
CA TRP A 38 9.76 -12.21 -2.82
C TRP A 38 10.65 -11.30 -1.95
N GLU A 39 11.49 -11.89 -1.09
CA GLU A 39 12.35 -11.15 -0.17
C GLU A 39 13.43 -10.36 -0.91
N THR A 40 14.02 -11.00 -1.94
CA THR A 40 15.02 -10.38 -2.79
C THR A 40 14.43 -9.17 -3.51
N ILE A 41 13.24 -9.32 -4.12
CA ILE A 41 12.57 -8.22 -4.83
C ILE A 41 12.26 -7.06 -3.89
N ARG A 42 11.70 -7.36 -2.71
CA ARG A 42 11.36 -6.36 -1.70
C ARG A 42 12.60 -5.61 -1.21
N THR A 43 13.68 -6.33 -0.89
CA THR A 43 14.94 -5.74 -0.43
C THR A 43 15.51 -4.80 -1.49
N SER A 44 15.57 -5.24 -2.74
CA SER A 44 15.99 -4.36 -3.84
C SER A 44 15.10 -3.14 -3.99
N ALA A 45 13.79 -3.24 -3.74
CA ALA A 45 12.90 -2.08 -3.78
C ALA A 45 13.30 -1.01 -2.75
N VAL A 46 13.61 -1.44 -1.52
CA VAL A 46 14.08 -0.56 -0.44
C VAL A 46 15.44 0.06 -0.77
N GLU A 47 16.35 -0.71 -1.36
CA GLU A 47 17.65 -0.19 -1.82
C GLU A 47 17.47 0.91 -2.88
N GLN A 48 16.62 0.67 -3.89
CA GLN A 48 16.35 1.67 -4.92
C GLN A 48 15.67 2.92 -4.35
N TYR A 49 14.77 2.75 -3.38
CA TYR A 49 14.15 3.87 -2.67
C TYR A 49 15.20 4.72 -1.95
N ASN A 50 16.12 4.08 -1.21
CA ASN A 50 17.19 4.78 -0.49
C ASN A 50 18.18 5.48 -1.43
N LEU A 51 18.35 4.99 -2.65
CA LEU A 51 19.13 5.63 -3.71
C LEU A 51 18.38 6.78 -4.41
N GLY A 52 17.09 6.99 -4.10
CA GLY A 52 16.25 7.99 -4.74
C GLY A 52 15.68 7.56 -6.09
N ASN A 53 15.88 6.30 -6.50
CA ASN A 53 15.36 5.74 -7.74
C ASN A 53 13.89 5.31 -7.57
N LEU A 54 13.00 6.29 -7.40
CA LEU A 54 11.61 6.06 -7.02
C LEU A 54 10.83 5.22 -8.05
N ASP A 55 11.05 5.41 -9.35
CA ASP A 55 10.36 4.65 -10.38
C ASP A 55 10.74 3.15 -10.35
N GLU A 56 12.02 2.84 -10.10
CA GLU A 56 12.46 1.44 -9.97
C GLU A 56 11.96 0.83 -8.67
N ALA A 57 11.99 1.60 -7.57
CA ALA A 57 11.43 1.17 -6.29
C ALA A 57 9.93 0.81 -6.42
N GLU A 58 9.14 1.67 -7.07
CA GLU A 58 7.71 1.42 -7.33
C GLU A 58 7.52 0.12 -8.13
N ARG A 59 8.27 -0.02 -9.23
CA ARG A 59 8.22 -1.21 -10.08
C ARG A 59 8.54 -2.49 -9.30
N LEU A 60 9.54 -2.45 -8.43
CA LEU A 60 9.94 -3.58 -7.61
C LEU A 60 8.89 -3.91 -6.55
N LEU A 61 8.29 -2.92 -5.88
CA LEU A 61 7.20 -3.13 -4.92
C LEU A 61 5.96 -3.75 -5.59
N VAL A 62 5.58 -3.27 -6.78
CA VAL A 62 4.48 -3.87 -7.57
C VAL A 62 4.80 -5.30 -7.98
N SER A 63 6.06 -5.58 -8.35
CA SER A 63 6.53 -6.93 -8.65
C SER A 63 6.47 -7.83 -7.41
N ALA A 64 6.88 -7.34 -6.25
CA ALA A 64 6.81 -8.06 -4.97
C ALA A 64 5.35 -8.40 -4.63
N LEU A 65 4.42 -7.45 -4.77
CA LEU A 65 2.98 -7.69 -4.58
C LEU A 65 2.45 -8.75 -5.53
N LYS A 66 2.86 -8.72 -6.81
CA LYS A 66 2.48 -9.74 -7.79
C LYS A 66 2.97 -11.13 -7.40
N VAL A 67 4.23 -11.22 -6.94
CA VAL A 67 4.79 -12.49 -6.47
C VAL A 67 4.07 -12.97 -5.21
N ALA A 68 3.78 -12.06 -4.27
CA ALA A 68 3.03 -12.35 -3.07
C ALA A 68 1.63 -12.92 -3.38
N GLY A 69 0.99 -12.43 -4.46
CA GLY A 69 -0.32 -12.89 -4.91
C GLY A 69 -0.36 -14.33 -5.47
N TYR A 70 0.78 -14.98 -5.72
CA TYR A 70 0.79 -16.41 -6.05
C TYR A 70 0.68 -17.31 -4.82
N PHE A 71 0.93 -16.78 -3.62
CA PHE A 71 0.78 -17.51 -2.37
C PHE A 71 -0.66 -17.41 -1.85
N SER A 72 -0.96 -18.19 -0.81
CA SER A 72 -2.24 -18.10 -0.11
C SER A 72 -2.47 -16.67 0.40
N GLU A 73 -3.71 -16.21 0.43
CA GLU A 73 -4.05 -14.93 1.04
C GLU A 73 -3.66 -14.84 2.53
N LYS A 74 -3.53 -15.98 3.21
CA LYS A 74 -3.05 -16.05 4.60
C LYS A 74 -1.54 -15.84 4.73
N ASP A 75 -0.81 -15.81 3.62
CA ASP A 75 0.62 -15.61 3.60
C ASP A 75 0.95 -14.16 3.97
N ALA A 76 1.82 -13.99 4.97
CA ALA A 76 2.19 -12.68 5.50
C ALA A 76 2.79 -11.76 4.43
N ARG A 77 3.39 -12.32 3.37
CA ARG A 77 3.99 -11.55 2.28
C ARG A 77 2.98 -10.71 1.51
N LEU A 78 1.74 -11.20 1.34
CA LEU A 78 0.70 -10.43 0.65
C LEU A 78 0.35 -9.17 1.43
N HIS A 79 0.10 -9.33 2.73
CA HIS A 79 -0.16 -8.22 3.62
C HIS A 79 1.02 -7.24 3.67
N GLN A 80 2.26 -7.75 3.78
CA GLN A 80 3.45 -6.90 3.81
C GLN A 80 3.64 -6.11 2.50
N SER A 81 3.47 -6.73 1.33
CA SER A 81 3.60 -6.01 0.06
C SER A 81 2.56 -4.91 -0.13
N LEU A 82 1.33 -5.12 0.36
CA LEU A 82 0.32 -4.07 0.35
C LEU A 82 0.74 -2.91 1.25
N ARG A 83 1.25 -3.20 2.45
CA ARG A 83 1.75 -2.18 3.38
C ARG A 83 2.91 -1.38 2.80
N ASP A 84 3.88 -2.05 2.19
CA ASP A 84 5.05 -1.38 1.61
C ASP A 84 4.64 -0.42 0.47
N LEU A 85 3.68 -0.82 -0.38
CA LEU A 85 3.15 0.05 -1.44
C LEU A 85 2.37 1.25 -0.88
N ILE A 86 1.57 1.03 0.17
CA ILE A 86 0.83 2.12 0.83
C ILE A 86 1.82 3.15 1.38
N GLU A 87 2.82 2.69 2.13
CA GLU A 87 3.85 3.56 2.69
C GLU A 87 4.60 4.32 1.59
N PHE A 88 5.03 3.62 0.54
CA PHE A 88 5.71 4.21 -0.60
C PHE A 88 4.89 5.33 -1.26
N TYR A 89 3.59 5.11 -1.50
CA TYR A 89 2.72 6.12 -2.11
C TYR A 89 2.43 7.28 -1.15
N THR A 90 2.17 7.01 0.12
CA THR A 90 1.90 8.04 1.13
C THR A 90 3.10 8.96 1.34
N LEU A 91 4.33 8.42 1.39
CA LEU A 91 5.56 9.22 1.53
C LEU A 91 5.79 10.17 0.34
N GLN A 92 5.30 9.81 -0.84
CA GLN A 92 5.36 10.64 -2.04
C GLN A 92 4.11 11.49 -2.28
N SER A 93 3.16 11.52 -1.33
CA SER A 93 1.87 12.19 -1.49
C SER A 93 1.04 11.72 -2.71
N LYS A 94 1.31 10.49 -3.20
CA LYS A 94 0.57 9.83 -4.28
C LYS A 94 -0.72 9.18 -3.73
N PHE A 95 -1.62 10.01 -3.21
CA PHE A 95 -2.78 9.55 -2.45
C PHE A 95 -3.80 8.79 -3.31
N SER A 96 -3.96 9.17 -4.57
CA SER A 96 -4.86 8.49 -5.51
C SER A 96 -4.42 7.05 -5.80
N GLU A 97 -3.11 6.81 -5.85
CA GLU A 97 -2.49 5.51 -6.06
C GLU A 97 -2.55 4.65 -4.79
N ALA A 98 -2.45 5.27 -3.61
CA ALA A 98 -2.56 4.57 -2.33
C ALA A 98 -3.99 4.05 -2.05
N GLU A 99 -5.03 4.79 -2.41
CA GLU A 99 -6.45 4.44 -2.12
C GLU A 99 -6.81 2.98 -2.49
N PRO A 100 -6.62 2.50 -3.74
CA PRO A 100 -6.97 1.13 -4.09
C PRO A 100 -6.15 0.08 -3.34
N VAL A 101 -4.91 0.40 -2.97
CA VAL A 101 -4.04 -0.52 -2.19
C VAL A 101 -4.52 -0.60 -0.74
N ILE A 102 -4.90 0.54 -0.14
CA ILE A 102 -5.49 0.59 1.21
C ILE A 102 -6.81 -0.19 1.25
N LEU A 103 -7.70 0.00 0.28
CA LEU A 103 -8.97 -0.73 0.20
C LEU A 103 -8.76 -2.24 0.07
N ARG A 104 -7.75 -2.66 -0.71
CA ARG A 104 -7.39 -4.07 -0.83
C ARG A 104 -6.84 -4.64 0.48
N LEU A 105 -6.04 -3.87 1.22
CA LEU A 105 -5.54 -4.28 2.53
C LEU A 105 -6.68 -4.40 3.56
N ILE A 106 -7.63 -3.46 3.57
CA ILE A 106 -8.84 -3.54 4.41
C ILE A 106 -9.60 -4.84 4.12
N ALA A 107 -9.90 -5.13 2.86
CA ALA A 107 -10.63 -6.35 2.49
C ALA A 107 -9.88 -7.63 2.88
N LEU A 108 -8.55 -7.63 2.80
CA LEU A 108 -7.72 -8.75 3.26
C LEU A 108 -7.81 -8.91 4.79
N ASP A 109 -7.65 -7.83 5.55
CA ASP A 109 -7.73 -7.85 7.01
C ASP A 109 -9.11 -8.25 7.50
N GLU A 110 -10.19 -7.76 6.88
CA GLU A 110 -11.56 -8.16 7.19
C GLU A 110 -11.76 -9.66 7.00
N LYS A 111 -11.22 -10.23 5.90
CA LYS A 111 -11.33 -11.65 5.59
C LYS A 111 -10.52 -12.54 6.54
N LEU A 112 -9.34 -12.08 6.95
CA LEU A 112 -8.41 -12.88 7.76
C LEU A 112 -8.68 -12.76 9.26
N LEU A 113 -9.07 -11.57 9.72
CA LEU A 113 -9.10 -11.19 11.13
C LEU A 113 -10.50 -10.79 11.62
N GLY A 114 -11.41 -10.53 10.68
CA GLY A 114 -12.76 -10.03 10.95
C GLY A 114 -12.86 -8.50 10.86
N PRO A 115 -14.07 -7.96 10.62
CA PRO A 115 -14.27 -6.53 10.35
C PRO A 115 -14.02 -5.61 11.55
N ASP A 116 -14.10 -6.15 12.78
CA ASP A 116 -13.85 -5.40 14.02
C ASP A 116 -12.40 -5.51 14.50
N HIS A 117 -11.46 -5.95 13.65
CA HIS A 117 -10.06 -6.10 14.05
C HIS A 117 -9.34 -4.74 14.05
N PRO A 118 -8.43 -4.46 15.02
CA PRO A 118 -7.65 -3.21 15.07
C PRO A 118 -6.88 -2.87 13.78
N ASN A 119 -6.42 -3.87 13.03
CA ASN A 119 -5.75 -3.64 11.74
C ASN A 119 -6.69 -3.02 10.69
N VAL A 120 -7.96 -3.47 10.65
CA VAL A 120 -8.99 -2.87 9.80
C VAL A 120 -9.19 -1.40 10.18
N ALA A 121 -9.25 -1.11 11.48
CA ALA A 121 -9.38 0.25 11.96
C ALA A 121 -8.17 1.13 11.62
N ALA A 122 -6.96 0.62 11.77
CA ALA A 122 -5.74 1.34 11.40
C ALA A 122 -5.72 1.67 9.88
N SER A 123 -6.07 0.70 9.04
CA SER A 123 -6.17 0.90 7.59
C SER A 123 -7.28 1.89 7.21
N LEU A 124 -8.43 1.87 7.91
CA LEU A 124 -9.50 2.87 7.75
C LEU A 124 -9.04 4.28 8.15
N ASN A 125 -8.24 4.42 9.21
CA ASN A 125 -7.68 5.72 9.59
C ASN A 125 -6.74 6.27 8.49
N ASN A 126 -5.89 5.42 7.92
CA ASN A 126 -5.03 5.80 6.79
C ASN A 126 -5.85 6.21 5.56
N LEU A 127 -6.95 5.51 5.28
CA LEU A 127 -7.89 5.88 4.23
C LEU A 127 -8.57 7.23 4.51
N ALA A 128 -8.90 7.52 5.78
CA ALA A 128 -9.49 8.78 6.18
C ALA A 128 -8.53 9.96 5.97
N GLU A 129 -7.26 9.80 6.35
CA GLU A 129 -6.20 10.78 6.09
C GLU A 129 -5.97 10.99 4.59
N ASN A 130 -5.98 9.91 3.79
CA ASN A 130 -5.90 9.97 2.33
C ASN A 130 -7.03 10.82 1.71
N TYR A 131 -8.27 10.64 2.18
CA TYR A 131 -9.40 11.46 1.74
C TYR A 131 -9.31 12.89 2.24
N ARG A 132 -8.83 13.13 3.47
CA ARG A 132 -8.67 14.47 4.04
C ARG A 132 -7.74 15.33 3.19
N VAL A 133 -6.57 14.82 2.85
CA VAL A 133 -5.58 15.58 2.04
C VAL A 133 -6.06 15.86 0.61
N ARG A 134 -7.03 15.09 0.12
CA ARG A 134 -7.71 15.31 -1.17
C ARG A 134 -8.96 16.19 -1.07
N GLY A 135 -9.33 16.63 0.13
CA GLY A 135 -10.55 17.43 0.36
C GLY A 135 -11.85 16.63 0.23
N GLU A 136 -11.80 15.30 0.26
CA GLU A 136 -12.96 14.41 0.15
C GLU A 136 -13.65 14.24 1.51
N VAL A 137 -14.24 15.34 1.99
CA VAL A 137 -14.74 15.53 3.35
C VAL A 137 -15.68 14.40 3.82
N GLU A 138 -16.70 14.02 3.05
CA GLU A 138 -17.66 13.01 3.51
C GLU A 138 -17.05 11.60 3.59
N LYS A 139 -16.13 11.26 2.67
CA LYS A 139 -15.44 9.97 2.71
C LYS A 139 -14.46 9.89 3.87
N ALA A 140 -13.69 10.96 4.10
CA ALA A 140 -12.81 11.07 5.26
C ALA A 140 -13.59 10.92 6.57
N ASN A 141 -14.70 11.65 6.71
CA ASN A 141 -15.57 11.59 7.88
C ASN A 141 -16.06 10.16 8.15
N THR A 142 -16.56 9.47 7.13
CA THR A 142 -17.05 8.10 7.24
C THR A 142 -15.94 7.13 7.67
N ALA A 143 -14.75 7.25 7.07
CA ALA A 143 -13.62 6.38 7.38
C ALA A 143 -13.11 6.59 8.81
N TYR A 144 -13.01 7.84 9.28
CA TYR A 144 -12.68 8.14 10.68
C TYR A 144 -13.69 7.55 11.67
N GLN A 145 -14.99 7.73 11.42
CA GLN A 145 -16.03 7.20 12.30
C GLN A 145 -15.96 5.68 12.43
N LYS A 146 -15.78 4.97 11.32
CA LYS A 146 -15.64 3.50 11.33
C LYS A 146 -14.38 3.06 12.07
N SER A 147 -13.23 3.70 11.80
CA SER A 147 -11.97 3.42 12.49
C SER A 147 -12.11 3.60 14.00
N LEU A 148 -12.66 4.74 14.41
CA LEU A 148 -12.83 5.09 15.82
C LEU A 148 -13.78 4.11 16.53
N ALA A 149 -14.92 3.78 15.93
CA ALA A 149 -15.88 2.86 16.51
C ALA A 149 -15.29 1.47 16.79
N ILE A 150 -14.47 0.95 15.87
CA ILE A 150 -13.78 -0.34 16.06
C ILE A 150 -12.77 -0.25 17.22
N MET A 151 -11.95 0.81 17.24
CA MET A 151 -10.90 0.97 18.24
C MET A 151 -11.46 1.21 19.64
N GLU A 152 -12.52 2.02 19.76
CA GLU A 152 -13.23 2.25 21.03
C GLU A 152 -13.88 0.97 21.55
N LYS A 153 -14.52 0.18 20.67
CA LYS A 153 -15.09 -1.12 21.05
C LYS A 153 -14.03 -2.09 21.56
N LYS A 154 -12.84 -2.10 20.97
CA LYS A 154 -11.78 -3.05 21.30
C LYS A 154 -10.99 -2.68 22.55
N PHE A 155 -10.67 -1.39 22.72
CA PHE A 155 -9.71 -0.93 23.73
C PHE A 155 -10.30 0.05 24.75
N GLY A 156 -11.53 0.54 24.55
CA GLY A 156 -12.14 1.58 25.36
C GLY A 156 -11.75 2.99 24.92
N THR A 157 -12.51 3.99 25.38
CA THR A 157 -12.41 5.39 24.90
C THR A 157 -11.13 6.11 25.31
N GLU A 158 -10.49 5.66 26.40
CA GLU A 158 -9.32 6.28 27.04
C GLU A 158 -7.99 5.65 26.59
N HIS A 159 -8.02 4.67 25.69
CA HIS A 159 -6.80 4.02 25.22
C HIS A 159 -5.98 4.97 24.32
N GLU A 160 -4.64 4.93 24.44
CA GLU A 160 -3.73 5.82 23.70
C GLU A 160 -3.95 5.78 22.18
N LEU A 161 -4.09 4.57 21.61
CA LEU A 161 -4.39 4.42 20.17
C LEU A 161 -5.74 5.05 19.75
N VAL A 162 -6.73 5.05 20.65
CA VAL A 162 -8.02 5.71 20.41
C VAL A 162 -7.85 7.22 20.46
N ALA A 163 -7.08 7.73 21.43
CA ALA A 163 -6.78 9.16 21.55
C ALA A 163 -6.09 9.70 20.29
N HIS A 164 -5.15 8.95 19.72
CA HIS A 164 -4.48 9.34 18.48
C HIS A 164 -5.44 9.50 17.29
N ILE A 165 -6.37 8.54 17.10
CA ILE A 165 -7.39 8.61 16.04
C ILE A 165 -8.36 9.77 16.30
N LYS A 166 -8.78 9.99 17.55
CA LYS A 166 -9.62 11.12 17.94
C LYS A 166 -8.96 12.46 17.62
N GLU A 167 -7.67 12.61 17.93
CA GLU A 167 -6.94 13.83 17.63
C GLU A 167 -6.93 14.13 16.12
N GLY A 168 -6.62 13.12 15.29
CA GLY A 168 -6.66 13.25 13.84
C GLY A 168 -8.06 13.61 13.32
N TYR A 169 -9.09 12.92 13.83
CA TYR A 169 -10.46 13.18 13.44
C TYR A 169 -10.95 14.58 13.88
N HIS A 170 -10.62 15.02 15.10
CA HIS A 170 -10.97 16.35 15.61
C HIS A 170 -10.29 17.47 14.81
N ARG A 171 -9.02 17.28 14.45
CA ARG A 171 -8.30 18.19 13.54
C ARG A 171 -9.02 18.29 12.20
N PHE A 172 -9.35 17.15 11.59
CA PHE A 172 -10.12 17.09 10.35
C PHE A 172 -11.46 17.83 10.45
N LEU A 173 -12.25 17.61 11.51
CA LEU A 173 -13.55 18.24 11.66
C LEU A 173 -13.44 19.76 11.78
N ARG A 174 -12.41 20.26 12.48
CA ARG A 174 -12.11 21.70 12.57
C ARG A 174 -11.75 22.28 11.21
N GLU A 175 -10.88 21.60 10.46
CA GLU A 175 -10.50 21.99 9.09
C GLU A 175 -11.70 22.02 8.14
N ALA A 176 -12.63 21.07 8.30
CA ALA A 176 -13.84 20.96 7.49
C ALA A 176 -15.01 21.83 7.98
N GLY A 177 -14.86 22.56 9.09
CA GLY A 177 -15.95 23.34 9.70
C GLY A 177 -17.13 22.50 10.19
N LYS A 178 -16.91 21.21 10.48
CA LYS A 178 -17.94 20.27 10.97
C LYS A 178 -17.93 20.20 12.51
N PRO A 179 -19.09 19.99 13.15
CA PRO A 179 -19.16 19.83 14.60
C PRO A 179 -18.51 18.52 15.05
N LEU A 180 -18.00 18.50 16.28
CA LEU A 180 -17.53 17.27 16.92
C LEU A 180 -18.70 16.28 17.12
N PRO A 181 -18.47 14.95 17.05
CA PRO A 181 -19.49 13.97 17.36
C PRO A 181 -19.97 14.15 18.80
N GLY A 182 -21.28 14.31 18.99
CA GLY A 182 -21.88 14.56 20.31
C GLY A 182 -21.74 15.99 20.83
N ALA A 183 -21.15 16.93 20.06
CA ALA A 183 -21.22 18.34 20.41
C ALA A 183 -22.67 18.85 20.28
N PRO A 184 -23.13 19.71 21.20
CA PRO A 184 -24.41 20.36 21.05
C PRO A 184 -24.44 21.15 19.73
N PRO A 185 -25.61 21.23 19.05
CA PRO A 185 -25.70 21.90 17.76
C PRO A 185 -25.25 23.37 17.90
N PRO A 186 -24.58 23.94 16.86
CA PRO A 186 -24.14 25.34 16.89
C PRO A 186 -25.36 26.24 17.15
N GLY A 187 -25.35 26.97 18.27
CA GLY A 187 -26.46 27.84 18.69
C GLY A 187 -27.36 27.28 19.79
N ALA A 188 -27.07 26.10 20.37
CA ALA A 188 -27.79 25.62 21.57
C ALA A 188 -27.49 26.44 22.83
N ASP A 189 -26.36 27.15 22.87
CA ASP A 189 -26.06 28.17 23.89
C ASP A 189 -26.36 29.56 23.32
N SER A 190 -27.62 29.99 23.42
CA SER A 190 -28.03 31.36 23.82
C SER A 190 -29.49 31.65 23.43
N THR A 191 -30.38 31.68 24.43
CA THR A 191 -31.45 32.68 24.64
C THR A 191 -32.22 32.33 25.94
N PRO A 192 -32.87 33.30 26.63
CA PRO A 192 -32.28 33.95 27.79
C PRO A 192 -33.04 33.60 29.08
N GLY A 193 -32.34 33.45 30.19
CA GLY A 193 -32.97 33.32 31.51
C GLY A 193 -33.60 34.64 31.95
N THR A 194 -34.75 35.02 31.38
CA THR A 194 -35.70 35.93 32.01
C THR A 194 -36.34 35.19 33.17
N GLY A 195 -35.81 35.40 34.37
CA GLY A 195 -36.38 34.95 35.62
C GLY A 195 -36.40 36.11 36.61
N ASN A 196 -37.46 36.92 36.53
CA ASN A 196 -37.81 37.90 37.55
C ASN A 196 -37.79 37.25 38.94
N THR A 197 -37.26 37.99 39.93
CA THR A 197 -37.70 37.84 41.33
C THR A 197 -38.31 39.17 41.77
N PRO A 198 -39.51 39.15 42.39
CA PRO A 198 -40.19 40.34 42.88
C PRO A 198 -39.49 40.99 44.07
#